data_AF-A0A4S8KN42-F1
#
_entry.id   AF-A0A4S8KN42-F1
#
_cell.length_a   1.000
_cell.length_b   1.000
_cell.length_c   1.000
_cell.angle_alpha   90.00
_cell.angle_beta   90.00
_cell.angle_gamma   90.00
#
_symmetry.space_group_name_H-M   'P 1'
#
loop_
_entity.id
_entity.type
_entity.pdbx_description
1 polymer ?
#
loop_
_entity_poly.entity_id
_entity_poly.type
_entity_poly.pdbx_seq_one_letter_code
_entity_poly.pdbx_strand_id
1 'polypeptide(L)'
;MRPAHVYTQRTLGDVPSAVRNLLLSTKELQETLRRWSIAQATETQVSDVYVQIGTDFNATIHAFAHHRIELNDIHSFPKELRTVLEQCLAEDPSPDVLSQFMPEVRRVLSKLLRGLQARQEAWRAVGGQVPIIPYDHR
;
A
#
# COMPACT_ATOMS: atom_id res chain seq x y z
N MET A 1 6.27 38.75 -1.94
CA MET A 1 6.24 37.66 -2.95
C MET A 1 6.33 36.33 -2.22
N ARG A 2 5.35 35.43 -2.41
CA ARG A 2 5.28 34.08 -1.81
C ARG A 2 5.83 33.02 -2.80
N PRO A 3 6.26 31.84 -2.31
CA PRO A 3 7.45 31.15 -2.80
C PRO A 3 7.18 30.16 -3.94
N ALA A 4 8.24 29.90 -4.73
CA ALA A 4 8.27 28.87 -5.75
C ALA A 4 8.53 27.49 -5.12
N HIS A 5 7.52 26.63 -5.21
CA HIS A 5 7.58 25.18 -5.40
C HIS A 5 8.69 24.43 -4.66
N VAL A 6 8.32 23.88 -3.50
CA VAL A 6 8.94 22.67 -2.95
C VAL A 6 8.79 21.59 -4.02
N TYR A 7 9.85 21.32 -4.76
CA TYR A 7 9.98 20.04 -5.44
C TYR A 7 10.04 19.01 -4.32
N THR A 8 8.93 18.32 -4.08
CA THR A 8 8.91 17.10 -3.26
C THR A 8 9.77 16.09 -4.00
N GLN A 9 11.08 16.20 -3.80
CA GLN A 9 12.03 15.18 -4.16
C GLN A 9 11.47 13.91 -3.55
N ARG A 10 11.01 13.00 -4.40
CA ARG A 10 10.54 11.68 -3.99
C ARG A 10 11.75 11.06 -3.29
N THR A 11 11.82 11.21 -1.97
CA THR A 11 12.99 10.89 -1.19
C THR A 11 13.14 9.39 -1.27
N LEU A 12 14.04 8.94 -2.14
CA LEU A 12 14.45 7.56 -2.24
C LEU A 12 14.85 7.12 -0.83
N GLY A 13 14.10 6.21 -0.23
CA GLY A 13 14.29 5.78 1.16
C GLY A 13 13.30 6.33 2.20
N ASP A 14 12.29 7.13 1.83
CA ASP A 14 11.28 7.62 2.77
C ASP A 14 10.22 6.55 3.11
N VAL A 15 10.63 5.62 3.98
CA VAL A 15 9.80 4.49 4.45
C VAL A 15 8.44 4.95 5.00
N PRO A 16 8.34 5.99 5.85
CA PRO A 16 7.04 6.40 6.41
C PRO A 16 6.02 6.81 5.35
N SER A 17 6.41 7.61 4.34
CA SER A 17 5.48 8.02 3.28
C SER A 17 5.12 6.86 2.36
N ALA A 18 6.08 6.01 2.01
CA ALA A 18 5.82 4.85 1.15
C ALA A 18 4.81 3.90 1.81
N VAL A 19 5.03 3.57 3.09
CA VAL A 19 4.08 2.73 3.85
C VAL A 19 2.72 3.41 3.99
N ARG A 20 2.68 4.72 4.30
CA ARG A 20 1.41 5.45 4.40
C ARG A 20 0.61 5.36 3.10
N ASN A 21 1.25 5.59 1.95
CA ASN A 21 0.58 5.55 0.65
C ASN A 21 0.02 4.15 0.35
N LEU A 22 0.81 3.10 0.61
CA LEU A 22 0.37 1.72 0.45
C LEU A 22 -0.84 1.37 1.34
N LEU A 23 -0.86 1.86 2.59
CA LEU A 23 -2.00 1.67 3.49
C LEU A 23 -3.25 2.41 3.00
N LEU A 24 -3.09 3.60 2.42
CA LEU A 24 -4.20 4.38 1.87
C LEU A 24 -4.79 3.69 0.63
N SER A 25 -3.97 3.28 -0.34
CA SER A 25 -4.45 2.57 -1.53
C SER A 25 -5.09 1.22 -1.18
N THR A 26 -4.57 0.52 -0.17
CA THR A 26 -5.20 -0.70 0.36
C THR A 26 -6.60 -0.44 0.96
N LYS A 27 -6.80 0.68 1.66
CA LYS A 27 -8.13 1.07 2.17
C LYS A 27 -9.06 1.48 1.03
N GLU A 28 -8.54 2.22 0.05
CA GLU A 28 -9.28 2.63 -1.14
C GLU A 28 -9.78 1.41 -1.94
N LEU A 29 -9.01 0.33 -2.00
CA LEU A 29 -9.44 -0.92 -2.62
C LEU A 29 -10.67 -1.51 -1.93
N GLN A 30 -10.66 -1.60 -0.60
CA GLN A 30 -11.79 -2.12 0.16
C GLN A 30 -13.06 -1.28 -0.05
N GLU A 31 -12.93 0.05 -0.05
CA GLU A 31 -14.07 0.94 -0.28
C GLU A 31 -14.56 0.88 -1.73
N THR A 32 -13.65 0.75 -2.70
CA THR A 32 -14.00 0.63 -4.12
C THR A 32 -14.68 -0.70 -4.42
N LEU A 33 -14.24 -1.80 -3.79
CA LEU A 33 -14.94 -3.08 -3.83
C LEU A 33 -16.34 -3.00 -3.21
N ARG A 34 -16.49 -2.30 -2.08
CA ARG A 34 -17.80 -2.06 -1.45
C ARG A 34 -18.74 -1.29 -2.39
N ARG A 35 -18.24 -0.25 -3.06
CA ARG A 35 -19.00 0.49 -4.08
C ARG A 35 -19.31 -0.37 -5.30
N TRP A 36 -18.36 -1.19 -5.76
CA TRP A 36 -18.55 -2.10 -6.88
C TRP A 36 -19.70 -3.09 -6.60
N SER A 37 -19.76 -3.65 -5.38
CA SER A 37 -20.82 -4.60 -4.99
C SER A 37 -22.25 -4.05 -5.02
N ILE A 38 -22.41 -2.72 -5.08
CA ILE A 38 -23.70 -2.04 -5.19
C ILE A 38 -23.81 -1.25 -6.50
N ALA A 39 -23.02 -1.64 -7.51
CA ALA A 39 -22.95 -1.05 -8.84
C ALA A 39 -22.61 0.47 -8.84
N GLN A 40 -21.94 0.98 -7.80
CA GLN A 40 -21.48 2.37 -7.69
C GLN A 40 -19.99 2.56 -8.08
N ALA A 41 -19.30 1.48 -8.41
CA ALA A 41 -17.97 1.51 -9.02
C ALA A 41 -17.89 0.43 -10.11
N THR A 42 -17.05 0.65 -11.11
CA THR A 42 -16.82 -0.29 -12.20
C THR A 42 -15.64 -1.21 -11.90
N GLU A 43 -15.58 -2.34 -12.59
CA GLU A 43 -14.42 -3.24 -12.57
C GLU A 43 -13.10 -2.49 -12.89
N THR A 44 -13.16 -1.56 -13.85
CA THR A 44 -12.02 -0.71 -14.22
C THR A 44 -11.54 0.12 -13.03
N GLN A 45 -12.45 0.74 -12.27
CA GLN A 45 -12.07 1.51 -11.07
C GLN A 45 -11.40 0.64 -10.01
N VAL A 46 -11.88 -0.60 -9.80
CA VAL A 46 -11.22 -1.55 -8.89
C VAL A 46 -9.81 -1.90 -9.41
N SER A 47 -9.69 -2.13 -10.71
CA SER A 47 -8.42 -2.45 -11.38
C SER A 47 -7.41 -1.30 -11.31
N ASP A 48 -7.85 -0.05 -11.48
CA ASP A 48 -7.02 1.15 -11.35
C ASP A 48 -6.43 1.25 -9.94
N VAL A 49 -7.24 1.02 -8.90
CA VAL A 49 -6.77 1.00 -7.52
C VAL A 49 -5.77 -0.14 -7.28
N TYR A 50 -6.00 -1.32 -7.87
CA TYR A 50 -5.03 -2.42 -7.81
C TYR A 50 -3.68 -2.04 -8.45
N VAL A 51 -3.68 -1.36 -9.60
CA VAL A 51 -2.44 -0.86 -10.25
C VAL A 51 -1.73 0.16 -9.35
N GLN A 52 -2.49 1.04 -8.69
CA GLN A 52 -1.94 1.99 -7.73
C GLN A 52 -1.30 1.29 -6.53
N ILE A 53 -1.94 0.26 -5.96
CA ILE A 53 -1.37 -0.58 -4.91
C ILE A 53 -0.05 -1.22 -5.36
N GLY A 54 0.02 -1.75 -6.58
CA GLY A 54 1.26 -2.31 -7.12
C GLY A 54 2.39 -1.27 -7.20
N THR A 55 2.05 -0.04 -7.57
CA THR A 55 2.99 1.09 -7.63
C THR A 55 3.49 1.48 -6.24
N ASP A 56 2.59 1.62 -5.26
CA ASP A 56 2.93 1.95 -3.87
C ASP A 56 3.73 0.82 -3.19
N PHE A 57 3.41 -0.42 -3.53
CA PHE A 57 4.12 -1.60 -3.04
C PHE A 57 5.56 -1.61 -3.54
N ASN A 58 5.79 -1.36 -4.83
CA ASN A 58 7.13 -1.24 -5.39
C ASN A 58 7.92 -0.07 -4.78
N ALA A 59 7.27 1.07 -4.56
CA ALA A 59 7.87 2.21 -3.87
C ALA A 59 8.27 1.85 -2.42
N THR A 60 7.46 1.05 -1.74
CA THR A 60 7.76 0.54 -0.40
C THR A 60 8.96 -0.41 -0.41
N ILE A 61 9.03 -1.34 -1.37
CA ILE A 61 10.20 -2.21 -1.57
C ILE A 61 11.47 -1.37 -1.74
N HIS A 62 11.44 -0.39 -2.64
CA HIS A 62 12.59 0.48 -2.88
C HIS A 62 12.99 1.30 -1.64
N ALA A 63 12.02 1.80 -0.88
CA ALA A 63 12.28 2.58 0.32
C ALA A 63 13.01 1.75 1.39
N PHE A 64 12.57 0.53 1.65
CA PHE A 64 13.24 -0.36 2.61
C PHE A 64 14.58 -0.91 2.09
N ALA A 65 14.68 -1.21 0.80
CA ALA A 65 15.93 -1.67 0.19
C ALA A 65 17.06 -0.64 0.32
N HIS A 66 16.73 0.66 0.33
CA HIS A 66 17.68 1.73 0.64
C HIS A 66 18.33 1.56 2.02
N HIS A 67 17.59 1.03 2.99
CA HIS A 67 18.03 0.74 4.36
C HIS A 67 18.51 -0.71 4.54
N ARG A 68 18.78 -1.44 3.44
CA ARG A 68 19.18 -2.86 3.45
C ARG A 68 18.17 -3.80 4.13
N ILE A 69 16.88 -3.43 4.11
CA ILE A 69 15.80 -4.25 4.66
C ILE A 69 15.04 -4.90 3.50
N GLU A 70 15.00 -6.22 3.48
CA GLU A 70 14.33 -6.99 2.43
C GLU A 70 12.86 -7.33 2.77
N LEU A 71 12.02 -7.38 1.73
CA LEU A 71 10.58 -7.66 1.83
C LEU A 71 10.18 -9.00 1.20
N ASN A 72 11.12 -9.95 1.17
CA ASN A 72 10.96 -11.24 0.49
C ASN A 72 9.67 -12.00 0.88
N ASP A 73 9.26 -11.94 2.16
CA ASP A 73 8.06 -12.62 2.68
C ASP A 73 6.72 -12.04 2.18
N ILE A 74 6.74 -10.83 1.60
CA ILE A 74 5.53 -10.18 1.05
C ILE A 74 5.56 -10.02 -0.46
N HIS A 75 6.59 -10.49 -1.17
CA HIS A 75 6.66 -10.39 -2.64
C HIS A 75 5.52 -11.12 -3.35
N SER A 76 4.91 -12.14 -2.72
CA SER A 76 3.75 -12.84 -3.28
C SER A 76 2.46 -12.03 -3.21
N PHE A 77 2.41 -10.94 -2.44
CA PHE A 77 1.22 -10.15 -2.18
C PHE A 77 0.49 -9.66 -3.45
N PRO A 78 1.16 -9.03 -4.46
CA PRO A 78 0.46 -8.54 -5.65
C PRO A 78 -0.20 -9.67 -6.43
N LYS A 79 0.47 -10.82 -6.54
CA LYS A 79 -0.05 -12.00 -7.23
C LYS A 79 -1.25 -12.59 -6.48
N GLU A 80 -1.13 -12.76 -5.16
CA GLU A 80 -2.24 -13.25 -4.32
C GLU A 80 -3.45 -12.34 -4.44
N LEU A 81 -3.26 -11.02 -4.33
CA LEU A 81 -4.34 -10.04 -4.44
C LEU A 81 -5.00 -10.08 -5.81
N ARG A 82 -4.22 -10.15 -6.89
CA ARG A 82 -4.74 -10.27 -8.26
C ARG A 82 -5.64 -11.49 -8.39
N THR A 83 -5.20 -12.64 -7.91
CA THR A 83 -5.98 -13.89 -8.00
C THR A 83 -7.33 -13.77 -7.29
N VAL A 84 -7.41 -13.11 -6.13
CA VAL A 84 -8.70 -12.89 -5.45
C VAL A 84 -9.58 -11.93 -6.24
N LEU A 85 -9.00 -10.83 -6.74
CA LEU A 85 -9.74 -9.81 -7.49
C LEU A 85 -10.26 -10.35 -8.82
N GLU A 86 -9.46 -11.12 -9.56
CA GLU A 86 -9.88 -11.74 -10.82
C GLU A 86 -11.08 -12.67 -10.63
N GLN A 87 -11.10 -13.46 -9.54
CA GLN A 87 -12.24 -14.31 -9.23
C GLN A 87 -13.47 -13.50 -8.77
N CYS A 88 -13.27 -12.47 -7.96
CA CYS A 88 -14.36 -11.64 -7.46
C CYS A 88 -15.03 -10.82 -8.57
N LEU A 89 -14.25 -10.26 -9.49
CA LEU A 89 -14.72 -9.37 -10.55
C LEU A 89 -15.30 -10.13 -11.75
N ALA A 90 -15.01 -11.42 -11.88
CA ALA A 90 -15.64 -12.29 -12.88
C ALA A 90 -17.14 -12.54 -12.62
N GLU A 91 -17.60 -12.31 -11.38
CA GLU A 91 -18.99 -12.47 -10.97
C GLU A 91 -19.80 -11.16 -11.15
N ASP A 92 -21.12 -11.26 -11.13
CA ASP A 92 -22.00 -10.06 -11.17
C ASP A 92 -21.87 -9.26 -9.85
N PRO A 93 -21.76 -7.91 -9.92
CA PRO A 93 -21.61 -7.07 -8.74
C PRO A 93 -22.79 -7.21 -7.76
N SER A 94 -22.53 -7.85 -6.62
CA SER A 94 -23.51 -7.97 -5.54
C SER A 94 -22.84 -7.98 -4.15
N PRO A 95 -23.55 -7.54 -3.09
CA PRO A 95 -23.02 -7.58 -1.74
C PRO A 95 -22.77 -9.01 -1.24
N ASP A 96 -23.51 -9.99 -1.76
CA ASP A 96 -23.33 -11.41 -1.44
C ASP A 96 -22.02 -11.95 -2.01
N VAL A 97 -21.77 -11.74 -3.31
CA VAL A 97 -20.49 -12.05 -3.96
C VAL A 97 -19.34 -11.43 -3.17
N LEU A 98 -19.44 -10.12 -2.85
CA LEU A 98 -18.38 -9.46 -2.10
C LEU A 98 -18.15 -10.09 -0.73
N SER A 99 -19.22 -10.45 -0.01
CA SER A 99 -19.12 -11.10 1.31
C SER A 99 -18.37 -12.43 1.25
N GLN A 100 -18.54 -13.20 0.17
CA GLN A 100 -17.84 -14.47 -0.06
C GLN A 100 -16.32 -14.28 -0.27
N PHE A 101 -15.90 -13.25 -1.00
CA PHE A 101 -14.48 -12.97 -1.29
C PHE A 101 -13.76 -12.14 -0.22
N MET A 102 -14.50 -11.34 0.56
CA MET A 102 -13.97 -10.53 1.66
C MET A 102 -13.06 -11.25 2.67
N PRO A 103 -13.34 -12.49 3.14
CA PRO A 103 -12.41 -13.21 4.00
C PRO A 103 -11.03 -13.41 3.35
N GLU A 104 -10.96 -13.69 2.05
CA GLU A 104 -9.70 -13.90 1.34
C GLU A 104 -8.95 -12.58 1.11
N VAL A 105 -9.67 -11.53 0.69
CA VAL A 105 -9.12 -10.16 0.60
C VAL A 105 -8.52 -9.75 1.95
N ARG A 106 -9.27 -9.89 3.06
CA ARG A 106 -8.77 -9.58 4.40
C ARG A 106 -7.55 -10.40 4.78
N ARG A 107 -7.47 -11.68 4.37
CA ARG A 107 -6.30 -12.53 4.63
C ARG A 107 -5.05 -11.99 3.94
N VAL A 108 -5.15 -11.66 2.66
CA VAL A 108 -4.05 -11.12 1.84
C VAL A 108 -3.58 -9.78 2.39
N LEU A 109 -4.51 -8.86 2.68
CA LEU A 109 -4.18 -7.57 3.27
C LEU A 109 -3.56 -7.71 4.67
N SER A 110 -4.08 -8.61 5.50
CA SER A 110 -3.52 -8.86 6.85
C SER A 110 -2.09 -9.41 6.78
N LYS A 111 -1.78 -10.26 5.79
CA LYS A 111 -0.41 -10.75 5.54
C LYS A 111 0.53 -9.59 5.17
N LEU A 112 0.07 -8.68 4.31
CA LEU A 112 0.82 -7.47 3.97
C LEU A 112 1.10 -6.63 5.23
N LEU A 113 0.07 -6.32 6.02
CA LEU A 113 0.20 -5.47 7.22
C LEU A 113 1.19 -6.04 8.24
N ARG A 114 1.12 -7.35 8.50
CA ARG A 114 2.08 -8.03 9.39
C ARG A 114 3.52 -7.94 8.85
N GLY A 115 3.69 -8.17 7.55
CA GLY A 115 4.99 -8.05 6.90
C GLY A 115 5.55 -6.64 7.03
N LEU A 116 4.76 -5.62 6.72
CA LEU A 116 5.15 -4.21 6.85
C LEU A 116 5.50 -3.85 8.29
N GLN A 117 4.69 -4.27 9.27
CA GLN A 117 4.94 -4.01 10.68
C GLN A 117 6.31 -4.54 11.12
N ALA A 118 6.61 -5.80 10.83
CA ALA A 118 7.90 -6.41 11.16
C ALA A 118 9.09 -5.64 10.54
N ARG A 119 8.92 -5.10 9.32
CA ARG A 119 9.97 -4.31 8.66
C ARG A 119 10.10 -2.90 9.22
N GLN A 120 8.98 -2.29 9.61
CA GLN A 120 9.03 -1.00 10.31
C GLN A 120 9.72 -1.11 11.66
N GLU A 121 9.55 -2.23 12.38
CA GLU A 121 10.28 -2.52 13.61
C GLU A 121 11.78 -2.68 13.34
N ALA A 122 12.17 -3.45 12.32
CA ALA A 122 13.55 -3.58 11.89
C ALA A 122 14.16 -2.23 11.47
N TRP A 123 13.42 -1.40 10.73
CA TRP A 123 13.84 -0.06 10.31
C TRP A 123 14.06 0.89 11.49
N ARG A 124 13.21 0.82 12.52
CA ARG A 124 13.42 1.58 13.77
C ARG A 124 14.67 1.11 14.51
N ALA A 125 14.94 -0.19 14.54
CA ALA A 125 16.09 -0.76 15.23
C ALA A 125 17.44 -0.36 14.62
N VAL A 126 17.52 -0.18 13.29
CA VAL A 126 18.74 0.26 12.59
C VAL A 126 18.97 1.78 12.64
N GLY A 127 18.18 2.51 13.44
CA GLY A 127 18.32 3.94 13.60
C GLY A 127 17.65 4.73 12.48
N GLY A 128 16.44 4.30 12.06
CA GLY A 128 15.52 5.07 11.22
C GLY A 128 15.18 6.44 11.81
N GLN A 129 16.15 7.33 11.83
CA GLN A 129 16.08 8.69 12.33
C GLN A 129 15.76 9.60 11.15
N VAL A 130 14.65 10.31 11.31
CA VAL A 130 14.44 11.63 10.72
C VAL A 130 15.74 12.43 10.90
N PRO A 131 16.28 13.09 9.86
CA PRO A 131 17.49 13.89 10.02
C PRO A 131 17.28 14.86 11.19
N ILE A 132 18.06 14.66 12.25
CA ILE A 132 18.19 15.62 13.34
C ILE A 132 18.78 16.88 12.72
N ILE A 133 17.92 17.84 12.34
CA ILE A 133 18.38 19.18 12.02
C ILE A 133 18.88 19.75 13.36
N PRO A 134 20.18 19.96 13.57
CA PRO A 134 20.62 20.62 14.79
C PRO A 134 19.99 22.01 14.79
N TYR A 135 19.19 22.29 15.81
CA TYR A 135 18.67 23.62 16.07
C TYR A 135 19.87 24.48 16.51
N ASP A 136 20.49 25.18 15.55
CA ASP A 136 21.54 26.17 15.82
C ASP A 136 20.95 27.23 16.75
N HIS A 137 21.34 27.19 18.02
CA HIS A 137 21.08 28.26 18.96
C HIS A 137 22.14 29.32 18.74
N ARG A 138 21.83 30.31 17.89
CA ARG A 138 22.46 31.62 17.93
C ARG A 138 21.41 32.69 18.20
#